data_AF-A0A660PPL7-F1
#
_entry.id   AF-A0A660PPL7-F1
#
_cell.length_a   1.000
_cell.length_b   1.000
_cell.length_c   1.000
_cell.angle_alpha   90.00
_cell.angle_beta   90.00
_cell.angle_gamma   90.00
#
_symmetry.space_group_name_H-M   'P 1'
#
loop_
_entity.id
_entity.type
_entity.pdbx_description
1 polymer ?
#
loop_
_entity_poly.entity_id
_entity_poly.type
_entity_poly.pdbx_seq_one_letter_code
_entity_poly.pdbx_strand_id
1 'polypeptide(L)'
;MEQNLYNIIIFLFGIVIGSFLNVVIYRLPRNKEMVKSRSVCTKCNQQLKWYHNIPLFSYIFLGGRCSFCKGRISIRYPLVELANGLLYLYFFFQYKMTIEFVVYA
;
A
#
# COMPACT_ATOMS: atom_id res chain seq x y z
N MET A 1 -19.09 -3.24 -18.59
CA MET A 1 -18.02 -2.24 -18.34
C MET A 1 -18.01 -1.78 -16.89
N GLU A 2 -19.16 -1.51 -16.30
CA GLU A 2 -19.28 -1.03 -14.90
C GLU A 2 -18.65 -1.96 -13.87
N GLN A 3 -18.87 -3.29 -13.99
CA GLN A 3 -18.27 -4.25 -13.06
C GLN A 3 -16.73 -4.20 -13.03
N ASN A 4 -16.09 -4.03 -14.20
CA ASN A 4 -14.64 -3.95 -14.29
C ASN A 4 -14.12 -2.65 -13.65
N LEU A 5 -14.86 -1.56 -13.81
CA LEU A 5 -14.54 -0.28 -13.18
C LEU A 5 -14.60 -0.39 -11.65
N TYR A 6 -15.65 -1.01 -11.09
CA TYR A 6 -15.75 -1.24 -9.64
C TYR A 6 -14.61 -2.09 -9.11
N ASN A 7 -14.28 -3.20 -9.79
CA ASN A 7 -13.16 -4.06 -9.39
C ASN A 7 -11.84 -3.25 -9.32
N ILE A 8 -11.57 -2.41 -10.32
CA ILE A 8 -10.37 -1.57 -10.34
C ILE A 8 -10.38 -0.58 -9.16
N ILE A 9 -11.50 0.11 -8.93
CA ILE A 9 -11.62 1.09 -7.84
C ILE A 9 -11.41 0.43 -6.47
N ILE A 10 -12.07 -0.71 -6.22
CA ILE A 10 -11.95 -1.45 -4.96
C ILE A 10 -10.53 -1.96 -4.74
N PHE A 11 -9.89 -2.49 -5.79
CA PHE A 11 -8.51 -2.92 -5.72
C PHE A 11 -7.56 -1.74 -5.41
N LEU A 12 -7.72 -0.61 -6.12
CA LEU A 12 -6.91 0.59 -5.90
C LEU A 12 -7.08 1.13 -4.47
N PHE A 13 -8.30 1.11 -3.95
CA PHE A 13 -8.57 1.47 -2.57
C PHE A 13 -7.86 0.51 -1.59
N GLY A 14 -7.99 -0.80 -1.82
CA GLY A 14 -7.35 -1.82 -1.00
C GLY A 14 -5.81 -1.72 -0.97
N ILE A 15 -5.14 -1.46 -2.09
CA ILE A 15 -3.68 -1.28 -2.09
C ILE A 15 -3.25 0.02 -1.38
N VAL A 16 -4.06 1.08 -1.41
CA VAL A 16 -3.80 2.32 -0.67
C VAL A 16 -3.90 2.08 0.84
N ILE A 17 -4.94 1.38 1.29
CA ILE A 17 -5.05 0.94 2.68
C ILE A 17 -3.87 0.05 3.07
N GLY A 18 -3.50 -0.91 2.22
CA GLY A 18 -2.32 -1.76 2.44
C GLY A 18 -1.01 -0.97 2.57
N SER A 19 -0.85 0.12 1.82
CA SER A 19 0.32 0.99 1.91
C SER A 19 0.34 1.77 3.23
N PHE A 20 -0.81 2.22 3.71
CA PHE A 20 -0.93 2.79 5.05
C PHE A 20 -0.63 1.76 6.15
N LEU A 21 -1.07 0.51 6.01
CA LEU A 21 -0.73 -0.57 6.93
C LEU A 21 0.78 -0.79 7.03
N ASN A 22 1.53 -0.68 5.93
CA ASN A 22 3.00 -0.72 5.99
C ASN A 22 3.59 0.39 6.89
N VAL A 23 2.99 1.59 6.88
CA VAL A 23 3.38 2.68 7.79
C VAL A 23 3.11 2.32 9.24
N VAL A 24 1.91 1.79 9.53
CA VAL A 24 1.51 1.35 10.89
C VAL A 24 2.43 0.25 11.40
N ILE A 25 2.62 -0.82 10.62
CA ILE A 25 3.50 -1.96 10.93
C ILE A 25 4.91 -1.50 11.26
N TYR A 26 5.43 -0.50 10.54
CA TYR A 26 6.78 -0.01 10.76
C TYR A 26 6.88 0.92 11.99
N ARG A 27 5.91 1.82 12.19
CA ARG A 27 5.96 2.91 13.17
C ARG A 27 5.40 2.56 14.54
N LEU A 28 4.32 1.77 14.60
CA LEU A 28 3.64 1.39 15.84
C LEU A 28 4.59 0.72 16.85
N PRO A 29 5.36 -0.34 16.52
CA PRO A 29 6.28 -0.96 17.48
C PRO A 29 7.47 -0.06 17.87
N ARG A 30 7.63 1.10 17.21
CA ARG A 30 8.72 2.05 17.45
C ARG A 30 8.26 3.34 18.09
N ASN A 31 6.99 3.43 18.50
CA ASN A 31 6.37 4.64 19.07
C ASN A 31 6.63 5.91 18.23
N LYS A 32 6.65 5.77 16.89
CA LYS A 32 6.82 6.90 15.97
C LYS A 32 5.47 7.47 15.56
N GLU A 33 5.40 8.79 15.39
CA GLU A 33 4.20 9.46 14.90
C GLU A 33 3.78 8.95 13.52
N MET A 34 2.50 8.62 13.34
CA MET A 34 1.99 8.04 12.09
C MET A 34 1.76 9.09 10.99
N VAL A 35 1.27 10.27 11.36
CA VAL A 35 0.74 11.26 10.40
C VAL A 35 1.75 12.36 10.07
N LYS A 36 2.52 12.85 11.05
CA LYS A 36 3.37 14.04 10.88
C LYS A 36 4.66 13.79 10.10
N SER A 37 5.17 12.55 10.08
CA SER A 37 6.45 12.25 9.43
C SER A 37 6.25 11.70 8.01
N ARG A 38 6.98 12.26 7.04
CA ARG A 38 7.03 11.76 5.65
C ARG A 38 7.79 10.45 5.56
N SER A 39 7.47 9.62 4.57
CA SER A 39 8.22 8.38 4.31
C SER A 39 9.67 8.68 3.96
N VAL A 40 10.59 7.99 4.62
CA VAL A 40 12.04 8.14 4.45
C VAL A 40 12.67 6.79 4.12
N CYS A 41 13.73 6.80 3.33
CA CYS A 41 14.49 5.58 3.06
C CYS A 41 15.22 5.12 4.33
N THR A 42 15.07 3.86 4.71
CA THR A 42 15.73 3.28 5.91
C THR A 42 17.25 3.11 5.77
N LYS A 43 17.81 3.32 4.57
CA LYS A 43 19.25 3.18 4.29
C LYS A 43 19.96 4.52 4.20
N CYS A 44 19.42 5.49 3.47
CA CYS A 44 20.05 6.80 3.28
C CYS A 44 19.34 7.95 4.00
N ASN A 45 18.23 7.68 4.71
CA ASN A 45 17.39 8.68 5.38
C ASN A 45 16.85 9.82 4.49
N GLN A 46 17.05 9.73 3.17
CA GLN A 46 16.48 10.70 2.24
C GLN A 46 14.96 10.58 2.24
N GLN A 47 14.29 11.73 2.27
CA GLN A 47 12.85 11.81 2.17
C GLN A 47 12.38 11.33 0.79
N LEU A 48 11.44 10.39 0.78
CA LEU A 48 10.84 9.90 -0.46
C LEU A 48 9.91 10.95 -1.05
N LYS A 49 9.97 11.08 -2.38
CA LYS A 49 9.01 11.89 -3.14
C LYS A 49 7.65 11.20 -3.11
N TRP A 50 6.56 11.97 -3.25
CA TRP A 50 5.20 11.45 -3.17
C TRP A 50 4.97 10.26 -4.14
N TYR A 51 5.52 10.33 -5.36
CA TYR A 51 5.38 9.27 -6.36
C TYR A 51 6.19 8.01 -6.07
N HIS A 52 7.19 8.06 -5.18
CA HIS A 52 7.88 6.87 -4.66
C HIS A 52 7.06 6.12 -3.61
N ASN A 53 5.93 6.67 -3.17
CA ASN A 53 5.00 6.04 -2.24
C ASN A 53 3.72 5.55 -2.95
N ILE A 54 3.67 5.56 -4.30
CA ILE A 54 2.51 5.01 -5.03
C ILE A 54 2.54 3.48 -4.87
N PRO A 55 1.52 2.85 -4.26
CA PRO A 55 1.51 1.42 -3.94
C PRO A 55 1.72 0.56 -5.18
N LEU A 56 2.48 -0.53 -5.08
CA LEU A 56 2.90 -1.46 -6.15
C LEU A 56 3.69 -0.84 -7.31
N PHE A 57 3.17 0.21 -7.94
CA PHE A 57 3.74 0.87 -9.11
C PHE A 57 5.13 1.43 -8.82
N SER A 58 5.30 2.14 -7.70
CA SER A 58 6.61 2.70 -7.34
C SER A 58 7.68 1.62 -7.19
N TYR A 59 7.33 0.47 -6.61
CA TYR A 59 8.26 -0.66 -6.44
C TYR A 59 8.67 -1.26 -7.79
N ILE A 60 7.72 -1.44 -8.71
CA ILE A 60 7.98 -1.98 -10.05
C ILE A 60 8.86 -1.02 -10.85
N PHE A 61 8.50 0.27 -10.94
CA PHE A 61 9.25 1.26 -11.71
C PHE A 61 10.65 1.53 -11.14
N LEU A 62 10.82 1.43 -9.83
CA LEU A 62 12.14 1.58 -9.19
C LEU A 62 12.95 0.26 -9.18
N GLY A 63 12.39 -0.84 -9.67
CA GLY A 63 13.04 -2.16 -9.67
C GLY A 63 13.35 -2.69 -8.26
N GLY A 64 12.51 -2.36 -7.28
CA GLY A 64 12.70 -2.72 -5.87
C GLY A 64 13.90 -2.03 -5.21
N ARG A 65 14.37 -0.89 -5.72
CA ARG A 65 15.53 -0.16 -5.19
C ARG A 65 15.20 1.31 -4.91
N CYS A 66 15.84 1.90 -3.91
CA CYS A 66 15.71 3.33 -3.64
C CYS A 66 16.25 4.15 -4.84
N SER A 67 15.54 5.20 -5.23
CA SER A 67 15.96 6.09 -6.33
C SER A 67 17.30 6.80 -6.05
N PHE A 68 17.61 7.06 -4.78
CA PHE A 68 18.77 7.84 -4.35
C PHE A 68 19.99 6.95 -4.11
N CYS A 69 19.91 6.02 -3.16
CA CYS A 69 21.05 5.19 -2.76
C CYS A 69 21.11 3.81 -3.42
N LYS A 70 20.12 3.47 -4.26
CA LYS A 70 19.97 2.14 -4.89
C LYS A 70 19.90 0.95 -3.92
N GLY A 71 19.76 1.20 -2.62
CA GLY A 71 19.52 0.17 -1.61
C GLY A 71 18.21 -0.57 -1.86
N ARG A 72 18.17 -1.86 -1.54
CA ARG A 72 16.98 -2.70 -1.74
C ARG A 72 15.82 -2.26 -0.84
N ILE A 73 14.65 -2.10 -1.44
CA ILE A 73 13.37 -1.95 -0.75
C ILE A 73 12.88 -3.36 -0.41
N SER A 74 12.36 -3.57 0.80
CA SER A 74 11.89 -4.90 1.19
C SER A 74 10.68 -5.30 0.35
N ILE A 75 10.67 -6.55 -0.15
CA ILE A 75 9.53 -7.13 -0.88
C ILE A 75 8.26 -7.21 -0.02
N ARG A 76 8.40 -7.14 1.31
CA ARG A 76 7.25 -7.10 2.23
C ARG A 76 6.30 -5.94 1.92
N TYR A 77 6.82 -4.79 1.50
CA TYR A 77 5.99 -3.61 1.21
C TYR A 77 4.98 -3.87 0.09
N PRO A 78 5.40 -4.22 -1.15
CA PRO A 78 4.45 -4.52 -2.22
C PRO A 78 3.62 -5.78 -1.95
N LEU A 79 4.13 -6.75 -1.19
CA LEU A 79 3.35 -7.95 -0.83
C LEU A 79 2.16 -7.60 0.07
N VAL A 80 2.36 -6.76 1.08
CA VAL A 80 1.25 -6.31 1.97
C VAL A 80 0.23 -5.50 1.19
N GLU A 81 0.68 -4.61 0.30
CA GLU A 81 -0.20 -3.82 -0.57
C GLU A 81 -1.04 -4.73 -1.48
N LEU A 82 -0.39 -5.67 -2.18
CA LEU A 82 -1.07 -6.59 -3.08
C LEU A 82 -2.04 -7.50 -2.33
N ALA A 83 -1.62 -8.09 -1.21
CA ALA A 83 -2.46 -8.95 -0.40
C ALA A 83 -3.72 -8.22 0.08
N ASN A 84 -3.58 -6.96 0.52
CA ASN A 84 -4.71 -6.17 0.98
C ASN A 84 -5.66 -5.81 -0.19
N GLY A 85 -5.13 -5.43 -1.34
CA GLY A 85 -5.93 -5.20 -2.56
C GLY A 85 -6.72 -6.43 -2.98
N LEU A 86 -6.11 -7.62 -2.92
CA LEU A 86 -6.77 -8.90 -3.22
C LEU A 86 -7.84 -9.28 -2.20
N LEU A 87 -7.61 -9.01 -0.90
CA LEU A 87 -8.61 -9.24 0.15
C LEU A 87 -9.85 -8.34 -0.05
N TYR A 88 -9.65 -7.07 -0.39
CA TYR A 88 -10.74 -6.16 -0.73
C TYR A 88 -11.56 -6.66 -1.92
N LEU A 89 -10.89 -7.12 -2.98
CA LEU A 89 -11.57 -7.75 -4.11
C LEU A 89 -12.32 -9.03 -3.71
N TYR A 90 -11.71 -9.88 -2.88
CA TYR A 90 -12.34 -11.10 -2.40
C TYR A 90 -13.64 -10.81 -1.65
N PHE A 91 -13.62 -9.88 -0.68
CA PHE A 91 -14.83 -9.48 0.04
C PHE A 91 -15.86 -8.81 -0.87
N PHE A 92 -15.41 -8.00 -1.84
CA PHE A 92 -16.31 -7.40 -2.82
C PHE A 92 -17.01 -8.44 -3.70
N PHE A 93 -16.34 -9.53 -4.07
CA PHE A 93 -16.98 -10.62 -4.82
C PHE A 93 -17.98 -11.42 -3.99
N GLN A 94 -17.75 -11.57 -2.68
CA GLN A 94 -18.67 -12.26 -1.79
C GLN A 94 -19.91 -11.41 -1.46
N TYR A 95 -19.69 -10.17 -1.04
CA TYR A 95 -20.71 -9.32 -0.43
C TYR A 95 -21.24 -8.23 -1.36
N LYS A 96 -20.57 -7.94 -2.49
CA LYS A 96 -20.89 -6.83 -3.41
C LYS A 96 -20.90 -5.48 -2.67
N MET A 97 -21.61 -4.46 -3.17
CA MET A 97 -21.78 -3.16 -2.51
C MET A 97 -22.84 -3.22 -1.39
N THR A 98 -22.68 -4.12 -0.41
CA THR A 98 -23.55 -4.21 0.76
C THR A 98 -22.86 -3.65 2.01
N ILE A 99 -23.61 -3.47 3.10
CA ILE A 99 -23.05 -3.06 4.39
C ILE A 99 -22.06 -4.11 4.91
N GLU A 100 -22.32 -5.39 4.64
CA GLU A 100 -21.43 -6.49 5.05
C GLU A 100 -20.03 -6.35 4.44
N PHE A 101 -19.94 -5.91 3.18
CA PHE A 101 -18.64 -5.60 2.56
C PHE A 101 -17.88 -4.54 3.36
N VAL A 102 -18.54 -3.45 3.77
CA VAL A 102 -17.90 -2.35 4.52
C VAL A 102 -17.46 -2.80 5.92
N VAL A 103 -18.16 -3.76 6.51
CA VAL A 103 -17.82 -4.30 7.84
C VAL A 103 -16.62 -5.26 7.78
N TYR A 104 -16.52 -6.06 6.70
CA TYR A 104 -15.49 -7.08 6.57
C TYR A 104 -14.22 -6.64 5.82
N ALA A 105 -14.30 -5.63 4.97
CA ALA A 105 -13.16 -5.08 4.21
C ALA A 105 -12.34 -4.08 5.04
#